data_AF-A0A2G2WDY7-F1
#
_entry.id   AF-A0A2G2WDY7-F1
#
_cell.length_a   1.000
_cell.length_b   1.000
_cell.length_c   1.000
_cell.angle_alpha   90.00
_cell.angle_beta   90.00
_cell.angle_gamma   90.00
#
_symmetry.space_group_name_H-M   'P 1'
#
loop_
_entity.id
_entity.type
_entity.pdbx_description
1 polymer ?
#
loop_
_entity_poly.entity_id
_entity_poly.type
_entity_poly.pdbx_seq_one_letter_code
_entity_poly.pdbx_strand_id
1 'polypeptide(L)'
;MLRFVRLLIHIRRFRAFVATFLRLMYSLLPYWGTIFCIICIYCSLGLQIFGGIVNTGNPNLNQTALASSDYLFFNFNDYPNGMVTLFNLLVMGIWPPVMQSYKELTGTSWTYGYFFSFYLIAALWLLNLIMVFVLEAFRVENEDIEPSARRMDDEDMDERSEQRRTVGTKSRRQKLDDLHRRMVRGRT
;
A
#
# COMPACT_ATOMS: atom_id res chain seq x y z
N MET A 1 4.75 25.15 7.25
CA MET A 1 4.79 23.87 6.51
C MET A 1 4.22 23.93 5.10
N LEU A 2 2.98 24.40 4.85
CA LEU A 2 2.41 24.52 3.49
C LEU A 2 3.20 25.40 2.50
N ARG A 3 4.00 26.37 2.98
CA ARG A 3 4.92 27.17 2.15
C ARG A 3 6.09 26.35 1.58
N PHE A 4 6.62 25.39 2.33
CA PHE A 4 7.70 24.52 1.88
C PHE A 4 7.24 23.54 0.80
N VAL A 5 6.05 22.96 0.95
CA VAL A 5 5.45 22.06 -0.06
C VAL A 5 5.23 22.80 -1.39
N ARG A 6 4.75 24.05 -1.35
CA ARG A 6 4.62 24.89 -2.55
C ARG A 6 5.96 25.17 -3.22
N LEU A 7 7.01 25.40 -2.44
CA LEU A 7 8.38 25.58 -2.96
C LEU A 7 8.90 24.30 -3.64
N LEU A 8 8.68 23.13 -3.04
CA LEU A 8 9.08 21.82 -3.58
C LEU A 8 8.34 21.47 -4.88
N ILE A 9 7.05 21.81 -5.01
CA ILE A 9 6.26 21.60 -6.24
C ILE A 9 6.71 22.54 -7.37
N HIS A 10 7.18 23.74 -7.03
CA HIS A 10 7.61 24.74 -8.01
C HIS A 10 8.93 24.36 -8.72
N ILE A 11 9.80 23.61 -8.05
CA ILE A 11 11.06 23.14 -8.64
C ILE A 11 10.78 21.98 -9.60
N ARG A 12 11.00 22.18 -10.92
CA ARG A 12 10.79 21.16 -11.97
C ARG A 12 11.42 19.80 -11.66
N ARG A 13 12.58 19.77 -10.97
CA ARG A 13 13.27 18.53 -10.55
C ARG A 13 12.51 17.75 -9.49
N PHE A 14 11.88 18.42 -8.53
CA PHE A 14 11.12 17.77 -7.45
C PHE A 14 9.66 17.52 -7.81
N ARG A 15 9.13 18.18 -8.84
CA ARG A 15 7.73 18.01 -9.26
C ARG A 15 7.36 16.55 -9.56
N ALA A 16 8.23 15.82 -10.26
CA ALA A 16 8.02 14.41 -10.56
C ALA A 16 8.05 13.56 -9.28
N PHE A 17 9.05 13.79 -8.42
CA PHE A 17 9.18 13.08 -7.14
C PHE A 17 7.97 13.31 -6.22
N VAL A 18 7.51 14.56 -6.07
CA VAL A 18 6.35 14.91 -5.25
C VAL A 18 5.07 14.31 -5.83
N ALA A 19 4.91 14.29 -7.15
CA ALA A 19 3.74 13.67 -7.79
C ALA A 19 3.68 12.16 -7.52
N THR A 20 4.80 11.45 -7.62
CA THR A 20 4.88 10.02 -7.30
C THR A 20 4.63 9.77 -5.81
N PHE A 21 5.22 10.58 -4.93
CA PHE A 21 5.00 10.49 -3.48
C PHE A 21 3.53 10.68 -3.10
N LEU A 22 2.85 11.68 -3.67
CA LEU A 22 1.43 11.91 -3.40
C LEU A 22 0.53 10.80 -3.96
N ARG A 23 0.88 10.19 -5.10
CA ARG A 23 0.17 9.00 -5.61
C ARG A 23 0.31 7.81 -4.67
N LEU A 24 1.52 7.54 -4.18
CA LEU A 24 1.78 6.48 -3.20
C LEU A 24 1.01 6.75 -1.90
N MET A 25 1.03 7.98 -1.40
CA MET A 25 0.30 8.38 -0.20
C MET A 25 -1.21 8.17 -0.34
N TYR A 26 -1.79 8.51 -1.51
CA TYR A 26 -3.21 8.28 -1.77
C TYR A 26 -3.54 6.79 -1.87
N SER A 27 -2.67 5.99 -2.50
CA SER A 27 -2.83 4.53 -2.58
C SER A 27 -2.75 3.85 -1.21
N LEU A 28 -1.95 4.40 -0.29
CA LEU A 28 -1.80 3.89 1.08
C LEU A 28 -2.95 4.28 2.02
N LEU A 29 -3.74 5.31 1.68
CA LEU A 29 -4.82 5.86 2.51
C LEU A 29 -5.84 4.80 3.03
N PRO A 30 -6.38 3.87 2.20
CA PRO A 30 -7.29 2.83 2.70
C PRO A 30 -6.64 1.91 3.74
N TYR A 31 -5.33 1.63 3.62
CA TYR A 31 -4.60 0.81 4.59
C TYR A 31 -4.43 1.53 5.93
N TRP A 32 -4.14 2.84 5.88
CA TRP A 32 -4.14 3.69 7.07
C TRP A 32 -5.52 3.75 7.75
N GLY A 33 -6.60 3.76 6.96
CA GLY A 33 -7.97 3.71 7.49
C GLY A 33 -8.27 2.39 8.21
N THR A 34 -7.87 1.24 7.63
CA THR A 34 -8.13 -0.07 8.24
C THR A 34 -7.39 -0.24 9.57
N ILE A 35 -6.11 0.15 9.66
CA ILE A 35 -5.37 0.09 10.93
C ILE A 35 -5.97 1.03 11.97
N PHE A 36 -6.39 2.24 11.56
CA PHE A 36 -7.04 3.17 12.46
C PHE A 36 -8.32 2.57 13.07
N CYS A 37 -9.16 1.92 12.26
CA CYS A 37 -10.35 1.22 12.75
C CYS A 37 -10.02 0.11 13.77
N ILE A 38 -8.98 -0.70 13.49
CA ILE A 38 -8.53 -1.77 14.42
C ILE A 38 -8.10 -1.15 15.76
N ILE A 39 -7.30 -0.07 15.71
CA ILE A 39 -6.86 0.64 16.91
C ILE A 39 -8.06 1.21 17.68
N CYS A 40 -9.05 1.80 17.00
CA CYS A 40 -10.24 2.34 17.66
C CYS A 40 -11.05 1.26 18.42
N ILE A 41 -11.21 0.08 17.82
CA ILE A 41 -11.89 -1.07 18.45
C ILE A 41 -11.12 -1.52 19.69
N TYR A 42 -9.81 -1.75 19.54
CA TYR A 42 -8.95 -2.16 20.65
C TYR A 42 -8.87 -1.10 21.75
N CYS A 43 -8.87 0.19 21.40
CA CYS A 43 -8.86 1.29 22.36
C CYS A 43 -10.12 1.27 23.21
N SER A 44 -11.27 1.06 22.56
CA SER A 44 -12.57 0.99 23.24
C SER A 44 -12.64 -0.20 24.21
N LEU A 45 -12.13 -1.37 23.79
CA LEU A 45 -12.01 -2.55 24.65
C LEU A 45 -11.01 -2.32 25.80
N GLY A 46 -9.86 -1.74 25.50
CA GLY A 46 -8.81 -1.45 26.48
C GLY A 46 -9.30 -0.49 27.56
N LEU A 47 -10.08 0.53 27.18
CA LEU A 47 -10.69 1.46 28.14
C LEU A 47 -11.69 0.77 29.07
N GLN A 48 -12.51 -0.14 28.54
CA GLN A 48 -13.51 -0.86 29.33
C GLN A 48 -12.86 -1.85 30.32
N ILE A 49 -11.76 -2.49 29.92
CA ILE A 49 -11.09 -3.52 30.72
C ILE A 49 -10.07 -2.90 31.69
N PHE A 50 -9.35 -1.88 31.25
CA PHE A 50 -8.17 -1.33 31.92
C PHE A 50 -8.31 0.13 32.38
N GLY A 51 -9.49 0.72 32.20
CA GLY A 51 -9.78 2.10 32.59
C GLY A 51 -9.54 2.37 34.07
N GLY A 52 -8.75 3.39 34.37
CA GLY A 52 -8.49 3.85 35.74
C GLY A 52 -7.61 2.92 36.58
N ILE A 53 -6.93 1.94 35.97
CA ILE A 53 -6.02 1.04 36.68
C ILE A 53 -4.65 1.69 36.91
N VAL A 54 -4.20 2.52 35.96
CA VAL A 54 -2.90 3.21 36.00
C VAL A 54 -3.07 4.54 36.72
N ASN A 55 -3.24 4.50 38.04
CA ASN A 55 -3.45 5.68 38.87
C ASN A 55 -2.44 5.73 40.01
N THR A 56 -2.08 6.94 40.46
CA THR A 56 -1.13 7.17 41.57
C THR A 56 -1.58 6.57 42.90
N GLY A 57 -2.87 6.24 43.04
CA GLY A 57 -3.43 5.54 44.19
C GLY A 57 -3.26 4.01 44.17
N ASN A 58 -2.74 3.42 43.08
CA ASN A 58 -2.51 1.98 42.99
C ASN A 58 -1.10 1.64 43.54
N PRO A 59 -0.97 0.95 44.68
CA PRO A 59 0.32 0.68 45.30
C PRO A 59 1.22 -0.22 44.45
N ASN A 60 0.64 -1.03 43.55
CA ASN A 60 1.38 -1.92 42.67
C ASN A 60 1.99 -1.19 41.46
N LEU A 61 1.57 0.05 41.18
CA LEU A 61 2.04 0.81 40.03
C LEU A 61 3.54 1.12 40.09
N ASN A 62 4.04 1.52 41.26
CA ASN A 62 5.46 1.90 41.44
C ASN A 62 6.43 0.73 41.24
N GLN A 63 5.95 -0.52 41.31
CA GLN A 63 6.76 -1.72 41.10
C GLN A 63 6.78 -2.17 39.63
N THR A 64 5.90 -1.62 38.79
CA THR A 64 5.75 -2.04 37.40
C THR A 64 6.75 -1.36 36.47
N ALA A 65 7.00 -1.98 35.31
CA ALA A 65 7.82 -1.39 34.26
C ALA A 65 7.25 -0.07 33.72
N LEU A 66 5.94 0.16 33.85
CA LEU A 66 5.28 1.40 33.46
C LEU A 66 5.82 2.62 34.23
N ALA A 67 6.02 2.48 35.54
CA ALA A 67 6.53 3.55 36.38
C ALA A 67 8.05 3.70 36.26
N SER A 68 8.78 2.59 36.14
CA SER A 68 10.25 2.63 36.06
C SER A 68 10.78 3.11 34.70
N SER A 69 10.01 2.92 33.62
CA SER A 69 10.41 3.30 32.25
C SER A 69 9.77 4.62 31.78
N ASP A 70 9.15 5.38 32.70
CA ASP A 70 8.42 6.64 32.40
C ASP A 70 7.32 6.48 31.32
N TYR A 71 6.71 5.30 31.27
CA TYR A 71 5.61 4.96 30.36
C TYR A 71 4.24 5.24 30.99
N LEU A 72 4.17 6.10 32.00
CA LEU A 72 2.91 6.45 32.65
C LEU A 72 1.91 7.11 31.70
N PHE A 73 2.38 7.76 30.64
CA PHE A 73 1.53 8.29 29.56
C PHE A 73 0.93 7.18 28.66
N PHE A 74 1.49 5.98 28.67
CA PHE A 74 1.03 4.83 27.90
C PHE A 74 0.03 4.01 28.72
N ASN A 75 -1.13 4.61 28.97
CA ASN A 75 -2.21 4.01 29.72
C ASN A 75 -3.55 4.01 28.97
N PHE A 76 -4.50 3.24 29.49
CA PHE A 76 -5.89 3.14 29.03
C PHE A 76 -6.87 3.86 29.96
N ASN A 77 -6.46 4.92 30.68
CA ASN A 77 -7.38 5.67 31.53
C ASN A 77 -8.33 6.54 30.72
N ASP A 78 -7.83 7.13 29.63
CA ASP A 78 -8.58 7.99 28.72
C ASP A 78 -8.44 7.52 27.28
N TYR A 79 -9.45 7.79 26.45
CA TYR A 79 -9.45 7.36 25.06
C TYR A 79 -8.23 7.85 24.26
N PRO A 80 -7.81 9.14 24.33
CA PRO A 80 -6.62 9.60 23.62
C PRO A 80 -5.32 8.92 24.08
N ASN A 81 -5.17 8.69 25.40
CA ASN A 81 -4.02 7.97 25.94
C ASN A 81 -4.01 6.51 25.49
N GLY A 82 -5.18 5.85 25.45
CA GLY A 82 -5.33 4.50 24.92
C GLY A 82 -4.96 4.40 23.44
N MET A 83 -5.35 5.38 22.62
CA MET A 83 -4.96 5.47 21.21
C MET A 83 -3.44 5.62 21.05
N VAL A 84 -2.80 6.49 21.84
CA VAL A 84 -1.34 6.67 21.83
C VAL A 84 -0.63 5.41 22.30
N THR A 85 -1.16 4.73 23.33
CA THR A 85 -0.62 3.47 23.84
C THR A 85 -0.61 2.39 22.77
N LEU A 86 -1.75 2.17 22.10
CA LEU A 86 -1.87 1.19 21.02
C LEU A 86 -1.00 1.54 19.81
N PHE A 87 -0.89 2.82 19.48
CA PHE A 87 0.01 3.28 18.43
C PHE A 87 1.49 3.00 18.78
N ASN A 88 1.91 3.25 20.02
CA ASN A 88 3.28 2.95 20.46
C ASN A 88 3.54 1.45 20.53
N LEU A 89 2.55 0.64 20.92
CA LEU A 89 2.65 -0.82 20.82
C LEU A 89 2.89 -1.23 19.36
N LEU A 90 2.10 -0.70 18.43
CA LEU A 90 2.25 -0.98 16.99
C LEU A 90 3.62 -0.59 16.42
N VAL A 91 4.13 0.61 16.75
CA VAL A 91 5.31 1.20 16.10
C VAL A 91 6.61 0.94 16.85
N MET A 92 6.62 1.16 18.17
CA MET A 92 7.85 1.09 18.98
C MET A 92 8.13 -0.31 19.51
N GLY A 93 7.19 -1.25 19.41
CA GLY A 93 7.43 -2.61 19.85
C GLY A 93 7.52 -2.78 21.37
N ILE A 94 6.99 -1.84 22.15
CA ILE A 94 7.06 -1.84 23.63
C ILE A 94 6.12 -2.86 24.31
N TRP A 95 5.80 -3.97 23.62
CA TRP A 95 4.82 -4.96 24.06
C TRP A 95 5.19 -5.64 25.38
N PRO A 96 6.40 -6.20 25.56
CA PRO A 96 6.71 -6.96 26.77
C PRO A 96 6.57 -6.17 28.08
N PRO A 97 7.15 -4.96 28.23
CA PRO A 97 7.04 -4.21 29.49
C PRO A 97 5.63 -3.70 29.77
N VAL A 98 4.88 -3.27 28.75
CA VAL A 98 3.49 -2.82 28.90
C VAL A 98 2.59 -3.97 29.31
N MET A 99 2.70 -5.10 28.61
CA MET A 99 1.91 -6.30 28.86
C MET A 99 2.17 -6.87 30.27
N GLN A 100 3.44 -6.95 30.68
CA GLN A 100 3.81 -7.41 32.02
C GLN A 100 3.26 -6.49 33.11
N SER A 101 3.36 -5.18 32.93
CA SER A 101 2.83 -4.20 33.87
C SER A 101 1.32 -4.32 34.03
N TYR A 102 0.57 -4.51 32.94
CA TYR A 102 -0.89 -4.70 33.00
C TYR A 102 -1.31 -6.01 33.67
N LYS A 103 -0.50 -7.07 33.56
CA LYS A 103 -0.70 -8.31 34.32
C LYS A 103 -0.47 -8.11 35.81
N GLU A 104 0.57 -7.35 36.19
CA GLU A 104 0.87 -7.04 37.60
C GLU A 104 -0.19 -6.13 38.22
N LEU A 105 -0.67 -5.16 37.46
CA LEU A 105 -1.70 -4.21 37.91
C LEU A 105 -3.08 -4.85 38.08
N THR A 106 -3.47 -5.78 37.19
CA THR A 106 -4.76 -6.49 37.29
C THR A 106 -4.69 -7.76 38.13
N GLY A 107 -3.48 -8.27 38.38
CA GLY A 107 -3.24 -9.55 39.07
C GLY A 107 -3.66 -10.80 38.29
N THR A 108 -4.11 -10.66 37.03
CA THR A 108 -4.66 -11.78 36.23
C THR A 108 -3.90 -11.98 34.92
N SER A 109 -3.56 -13.25 34.62
CA SER A 109 -2.84 -13.62 33.39
C SER A 109 -3.70 -13.53 32.13
N TRP A 110 -5.03 -13.42 32.25
CA TRP A 110 -5.94 -13.25 31.11
C TRP A 110 -5.65 -11.97 30.30
N THR A 111 -5.03 -10.97 30.93
CA THR A 111 -4.59 -9.73 30.28
C THR A 111 -3.60 -9.95 29.15
N TYR A 112 -2.78 -11.01 29.20
CA TYR A 112 -1.90 -11.39 28.10
C TYR A 112 -2.68 -11.66 26.80
N GLY A 113 -3.90 -12.20 26.91
CA GLY A 113 -4.74 -12.48 25.76
C GLY A 113 -5.06 -11.22 24.93
N TYR A 114 -5.37 -10.11 25.59
CA TYR A 114 -5.67 -8.84 24.92
C TYR A 114 -4.46 -8.28 24.16
N PHE A 115 -3.28 -8.24 24.79
CA PHE A 115 -2.08 -7.70 24.14
C PHE A 115 -1.57 -8.63 23.04
N PHE A 116 -1.61 -9.94 23.26
CA PHE A 116 -1.20 -10.92 22.26
C PHE A 116 -2.14 -10.93 21.05
N SER A 117 -3.46 -10.81 21.26
CA SER A 117 -4.41 -10.73 20.14
C SER A 117 -4.23 -9.45 19.33
N PHE A 118 -3.94 -8.31 19.98
CA PHE A 118 -3.61 -7.07 19.28
C PHE A 118 -2.33 -7.22 18.45
N TYR A 119 -1.27 -7.80 19.03
CA TYR A 119 -0.01 -8.07 18.35
C TYR A 119 -0.20 -8.94 17.11
N LEU A 120 -0.97 -10.03 17.22
CA LEU A 120 -1.21 -10.95 16.11
C LEU A 120 -1.98 -10.29 14.97
N ILE A 121 -3.03 -9.53 15.28
CA ILE A 121 -3.78 -8.76 14.27
C ILE A 121 -2.89 -7.69 13.62
N ALA A 122 -2.08 -6.98 14.39
CA ALA A 122 -1.14 -5.99 13.87
C ALA A 122 -0.09 -6.63 12.94
N ALA A 123 0.46 -7.79 13.32
CA ALA A 123 1.40 -8.53 12.50
C ALA A 123 0.77 -9.02 11.19
N LEU A 124 -0.45 -9.56 11.23
CA LEU A 124 -1.20 -9.94 10.02
C LEU A 124 -1.48 -8.75 9.11
N TRP A 125 -1.83 -7.60 9.70
CA TRP A 125 -2.02 -6.36 8.93
C TRP A 125 -0.72 -5.90 8.25
N LEU A 126 0.42 -5.94 8.95
CA LEU A 126 1.73 -5.62 8.36
C LEU A 126 2.10 -6.56 7.23
N LEU A 127 1.85 -7.87 7.38
CA LEU A 127 2.07 -8.85 6.32
C LEU A 127 1.19 -8.57 5.10
N ASN A 128 -0.09 -8.22 5.31
CA ASN A 128 -0.99 -7.82 4.23
C ASN A 128 -0.51 -6.54 3.53
N LEU A 129 0.04 -5.57 4.27
CA LEU A 129 0.60 -4.35 3.70
C LEU A 129 1.83 -4.63 2.85
N ILE A 130 2.75 -5.50 3.31
CA ILE A 130 3.91 -5.94 2.53
C ILE A 130 3.45 -6.66 1.25
N MET A 131 2.47 -7.55 1.36
CA MET A 131 1.93 -8.29 0.21
C MET A 131 1.37 -7.35 -0.85
N VAL A 132 0.58 -6.36 -0.44
CA VAL A 132 0.04 -5.33 -1.34
C VAL A 132 1.17 -4.53 -1.99
N PHE A 133 2.14 -4.08 -1.22
CA PHE A 133 3.26 -3.31 -1.76
C PHE A 133 4.04 -4.10 -2.81
N VAL A 134 4.27 -5.39 -2.56
CA VAL A 134 4.91 -6.31 -3.50
C VAL A 134 4.06 -6.49 -4.76
N LEU A 135 2.75 -6.70 -4.62
CA LEU A 135 1.83 -6.82 -5.76
C LEU A 135 1.78 -5.54 -6.60
N GLU A 136 1.79 -4.37 -5.97
CA GLU A 136 1.81 -3.08 -6.65
C GLU A 136 3.14 -2.87 -7.40
N ALA A 137 4.27 -3.25 -6.79
CA ALA A 137 5.56 -3.19 -7.46
C ALA A 137 5.60 -4.09 -8.71
N PHE A 138 5.09 -5.31 -8.62
CA PHE A 138 4.97 -6.22 -9.78
C PHE A 138 3.99 -5.70 -10.83
N ARG A 139 2.90 -5.05 -10.41
CA ARG A 139 1.93 -4.46 -11.32
C ARG A 139 2.53 -3.33 -12.14
N VAL A 140 3.30 -2.45 -11.51
CA VAL A 140 4.01 -1.37 -12.21
C VAL A 140 4.98 -1.93 -13.25
N GLU A 141 5.76 -2.95 -12.90
CA GLU A 141 6.67 -3.63 -13.84
C GLU A 141 5.92 -4.26 -15.02
N ASN A 142 4.79 -4.93 -14.77
CA ASN A 142 4.00 -5.56 -15.83
C ASN A 142 3.24 -4.54 -16.70
N GLU A 143 2.77 -3.43 -16.11
CA GLU A 143 2.11 -2.33 -16.84
C GLU A 143 3.06 -1.59 -17.79
N ASP A 144 4.37 -1.63 -17.57
CA ASP A 144 5.37 -1.10 -18.52
C ASP A 144 5.60 -2.05 -19.71
N ILE A 145 5.39 -3.36 -19.53
CA ILE A 145 5.62 -4.40 -20.56
C ILE A 145 4.40 -4.54 -21.50
N GLU A 146 3.18 -4.51 -20.97
CA GLU A 146 1.94 -4.65 -21.76
C GLU A 146 1.77 -3.64 -22.92
N PRO A 147 2.01 -2.33 -22.76
CA PRO A 147 1.85 -1.36 -23.83
C PRO A 147 2.94 -1.47 -24.90
N SER A 148 4.12 -2.04 -24.60
CA SER A 148 5.12 -2.40 -25.61
C SER A 148 4.69 -3.64 -26.40
N ALA A 149 4.13 -4.66 -25.72
CA ALA A 149 3.63 -5.86 -26.39
C ALA A 149 2.42 -5.56 -27.30
N ARG A 150 1.47 -4.74 -26.83
CA ARG A 150 0.31 -4.32 -27.66
C ARG A 150 0.72 -3.45 -28.85
N ARG A 151 1.72 -2.58 -28.70
CA ARG A 151 2.25 -1.80 -29.83
C ARG A 151 2.93 -2.69 -30.86
N MET A 152 3.69 -3.69 -30.43
CA MET A 152 4.29 -4.68 -31.34
C MET A 152 3.21 -5.46 -32.10
N ASP A 153 2.15 -5.91 -31.42
CA ASP A 153 1.04 -6.62 -32.08
C ASP A 153 0.28 -5.72 -33.07
N ASP A 154 0.02 -4.45 -32.73
CA ASP A 154 -0.64 -3.50 -33.63
C ASP A 154 0.23 -3.15 -34.86
N GLU A 155 1.55 -2.96 -34.66
CA GLU A 155 2.52 -2.70 -35.74
C GLU A 155 2.64 -3.91 -36.69
N ASP A 156 2.74 -5.14 -36.16
CA ASP A 156 2.80 -6.38 -36.96
C ASP A 156 1.51 -6.59 -37.78
N MET A 157 0.36 -6.23 -37.21
CA MET A 157 -0.93 -6.33 -37.91
C MET A 157 -1.04 -5.32 -39.06
N ASP A 158 -0.57 -4.08 -38.84
CA ASP A 158 -0.56 -3.05 -39.88
C ASP A 158 0.42 -3.39 -41.01
N GLU A 159 1.65 -3.84 -40.71
CA GLU A 159 2.63 -4.26 -41.72
C GLU A 159 2.10 -5.41 -42.59
N ARG A 160 1.44 -6.39 -41.97
CA ARG A 160 0.86 -7.53 -42.68
C ARG A 160 -0.33 -7.12 -43.55
N SER A 161 -1.08 -6.10 -43.14
CA SER A 161 -2.17 -5.51 -43.91
C SER A 161 -1.65 -4.76 -45.15
N GLU A 162 -0.56 -4.00 -45.00
CA GLU A 162 0.09 -3.28 -46.09
C GLU A 162 0.75 -4.24 -47.08
N GLN A 163 1.38 -5.31 -46.60
CA GLN A 163 1.97 -6.33 -47.47
C GLN A 163 0.89 -7.04 -48.30
N ARG A 164 -0.28 -7.36 -47.71
CA ARG A 164 -1.42 -7.92 -48.46
C ARG A 164 -1.95 -6.94 -49.53
N ARG A 165 -2.07 -5.66 -49.20
CA ARG A 165 -2.51 -4.61 -50.13
C ARG A 165 -1.54 -4.45 -51.31
N THR A 166 -0.24 -4.36 -51.03
CA THR A 166 0.80 -4.18 -52.05
C THR A 166 0.90 -5.40 -52.98
N VAL A 167 0.84 -6.62 -52.44
CA VAL A 167 0.81 -7.87 -53.23
C VAL A 167 -0.44 -7.93 -54.13
N GLY A 168 -1.61 -7.56 -53.61
CA GLY A 168 -2.85 -7.48 -54.38
C GLY A 168 -2.76 -6.51 -55.56
N THR A 169 -2.22 -5.31 -55.35
CA THR A 169 -2.01 -4.32 -56.42
C THR A 169 -0.99 -4.76 -57.46
N LYS A 170 0.11 -5.41 -57.06
CA LYS A 170 1.12 -5.94 -58.00
C LYS A 170 0.55 -7.06 -58.87
N SER A 171 -0.20 -7.99 -58.28
CA SER A 171 -0.85 -9.08 -59.02
C SER A 171 -1.87 -8.57 -60.04
N ARG A 172 -2.65 -7.54 -59.68
CA ARG A 172 -3.62 -6.92 -60.60
C ARG A 172 -2.94 -6.18 -61.75
N ARG A 173 -1.83 -5.47 -61.49
CA ARG A 173 -1.00 -4.84 -62.54
C ARG A 173 -0.39 -5.88 -63.49
N GLN A 174 0.20 -6.95 -62.96
CA GLN A 174 0.75 -8.03 -63.80
C GLN A 174 -0.30 -8.68 -64.71
N LYS A 175 -1.52 -8.93 -64.20
CA LYS A 175 -2.61 -9.45 -65.03
C LYS A 175 -3.04 -8.47 -66.12
N LEU A 176 -3.07 -7.18 -65.84
CA LEU A 176 -3.41 -6.14 -66.82
C LEU A 176 -2.33 -6.06 -67.92
N ASP A 177 -1.05 -6.12 -67.53
CA ASP A 177 0.08 -6.09 -68.46
C ASP A 177 0.12 -7.34 -69.35
N ASP A 178 -0.18 -8.52 -68.82
CA ASP A 178 -0.28 -9.75 -69.60
C ASP A 178 -1.45 -9.70 -70.60
N LEU A 179 -2.60 -9.15 -70.19
CA LEU A 179 -3.74 -8.94 -71.07
C LEU A 179 -3.41 -7.95 -72.20
N HIS A 180 -2.71 -6.86 -71.88
CA HIS A 180 -2.27 -5.88 -72.87
C HIS A 180 -1.30 -6.50 -73.88
N ARG A 181 -0.33 -7.31 -73.42
CA ARG A 181 0.59 -8.04 -74.32
C ARG A 181 -0.14 -9.03 -75.23
N ARG A 182 -1.16 -9.74 -74.73
CA ARG A 182 -2.00 -10.64 -75.55
C ARG A 182 -2.79 -9.88 -76.62
N MET A 183 -3.35 -8.72 -76.28
CA MET A 183 -4.09 -7.89 -77.24
C MET A 183 -3.22 -7.32 -78.35
N VAL A 184 -1.96 -6.96 -78.04
CA VAL A 184 -1.00 -6.46 -79.03
C VAL A 184 -0.50 -7.59 -79.95
N ARG A 185 -0.30 -8.81 -79.45
CA ARG A 185 0.11 -9.97 -80.26
C ARG A 185 -1.00 -10.53 -81.16
N GLY A 186 -2.28 -10.34 -80.82
CA GLY A 186 -3.41 -10.81 -81.63
C GLY A 186 -3.78 -9.90 -82.80
N ARG A 187 -2.98 -8.86 -83.09
CA ARG A 187 -3.28 -7.84 -84.11
C ARG A 187 -2.26 -7.78 -85.26
N THR A 188 -1.37 -8.78 -85.36
CA THR A 188 -0.48 -9.05 -86.51
C THR A 188 -0.88 -10.36 -87.15
#